data_AF-A0AAU2NDP4-F1
#
_entry.id   AF-A0AAU2NDP4-F1
#
_cell.length_a   1.000
_cell.length_b   1.000
_cell.length_c   1.000
_cell.angle_alpha   90.00
_cell.angle_beta   90.00
_cell.angle_gamma   90.00
#
_symmetry.space_group_name_H-M   'P 1'
#
loop_
_entity.id
_entity.type
_entity.pdbx_description
1 polymer ?
#
loop_
_entity_poly.entity_id
_entity_poly.type
_entity_poly.pdbx_seq_one_letter_code
_entity_poly.pdbx_strand_id
1 'polypeptide(L)'
;MGDLWFEQKKCKLKYAIAVRDGAGLHQVFDIRRSEDGDVYWNFLARPCFMSHTSYHQSGQTHHKSLRQRMFPTRQKQQPDATFQGTETVLTSSIRAGDARAINQPCNPGEFTAVMEIAESSLEGDEFGCQFSLEITEPGVQSFYSTWANSEVIQQRRSEEHSPHLVFTLYKAHENRAHSTEPPE
;
A
#
# COMPACT_ATOMS: atom_id res chain seq x y z
N MET A 1 3.88 -21.43 -18.07
CA MET A 1 4.09 -21.07 -16.65
C MET A 1 2.72 -20.64 -16.15
N GLY A 2 2.01 -21.55 -15.47
CA GLY A 2 0.56 -21.46 -15.27
C GLY A 2 0.15 -20.42 -14.22
N ASP A 3 -0.98 -19.76 -14.48
CA ASP A 3 -1.57 -18.71 -13.66
C ASP A 3 -1.71 -19.12 -12.19
N LEU A 4 -0.87 -18.52 -11.35
CA LEU A 4 -0.94 -18.61 -9.89
C LEU A 4 -1.82 -17.51 -9.28
N TRP A 5 -2.64 -16.85 -10.08
CA TRP A 5 -3.44 -15.71 -9.62
C TRP A 5 -4.85 -16.17 -9.26
N PHE A 6 -5.25 -15.85 -8.02
CA PHE A 6 -6.65 -15.83 -7.60
C PHE A 6 -7.46 -15.04 -8.65
N GLU A 7 -8.70 -15.45 -8.93
CA GLU A 7 -9.56 -14.81 -9.94
C GLU A 7 -9.94 -13.40 -9.48
N GLN A 8 -9.00 -12.47 -9.65
CA GLN A 8 -9.24 -11.05 -9.51
C GLN A 8 -10.17 -10.67 -10.64
N LYS A 9 -11.24 -9.94 -10.32
CA LYS A 9 -12.09 -9.33 -11.34
C LYS A 9 -11.23 -8.55 -12.32
N LYS A 10 -11.73 -8.39 -13.56
CA LYS A 10 -11.06 -7.57 -14.57
C LYS A 10 -10.70 -6.21 -13.99
N CYS A 11 -9.40 -5.95 -13.89
CA CYS A 11 -8.86 -4.74 -13.29
C CYS A 11 -8.64 -3.69 -14.39
N LYS A 12 -9.21 -2.50 -14.20
CA LYS A 12 -9.06 -1.37 -15.13
C LYS A 12 -7.81 -0.57 -14.84
N LEU A 13 -7.48 -0.39 -13.56
CA LEU A 13 -6.32 0.37 -13.12
C LEU A 13 -5.33 -0.55 -12.42
N LYS A 14 -4.06 -0.40 -12.79
CA LYS A 14 -2.94 -1.14 -12.20
C LYS A 14 -1.86 -0.15 -11.80
N TYR A 15 -1.39 -0.25 -10.57
CA TYR A 15 -0.37 0.61 -10.00
C TYR A 15 0.78 -0.24 -9.48
N ALA A 16 2.00 0.10 -9.88
CA ALA A 16 3.19 -0.47 -9.29
C ALA A 16 3.74 0.46 -8.22
N ILE A 17 4.12 -0.13 -7.08
CA ILE A 17 5.03 0.51 -6.13
C ILE A 17 6.38 -0.13 -6.34
N ALA A 18 7.35 0.67 -6.77
CA ALA A 18 8.63 0.17 -7.20
C ALA A 18 9.78 0.99 -6.63
N VAL A 19 10.87 0.31 -6.31
CA VAL A 19 12.07 0.93 -5.75
C VAL A 19 13.15 1.01 -6.80
N ARG A 20 13.73 2.19 -6.91
CA ARG A 20 14.85 2.54 -7.76
C ARG A 20 16.15 2.28 -7.00
N ASP A 21 16.93 1.32 -7.46
CA ASP A 21 18.25 0.98 -6.93
C ASP A 21 19.27 1.01 -8.06
N GLY A 22 20.04 2.10 -8.14
CA GLY A 22 20.89 2.40 -9.28
C GLY A 22 20.08 2.45 -10.58
N ALA A 23 20.47 1.63 -11.56
CA ALA A 23 19.76 1.50 -12.84
C ALA A 23 18.53 0.55 -12.76
N GLY A 24 18.38 -0.24 -11.70
CA GLY A 24 17.31 -1.21 -11.54
C GLY A 24 16.00 -0.58 -11.04
N LEU A 25 14.86 -1.03 -11.58
CA LEU A 25 13.53 -0.75 -11.02
C LEU A 25 12.93 -2.06 -10.56
N HIS A 26 12.69 -2.19 -9.26
CA HIS A 26 12.21 -3.41 -8.66
C HIS A 26 10.83 -3.20 -8.06
N GLN A 27 9.85 -3.96 -8.52
CA GLN A 27 8.49 -3.89 -8.02
C GLN A 27 8.39 -4.56 -6.65
N VAL A 28 7.75 -3.87 -5.71
CA VAL A 28 7.51 -4.36 -4.35
C VAL A 28 6.04 -4.74 -4.15
N PHE A 29 5.13 -3.90 -4.66
CA PHE A 29 3.68 -4.14 -4.59
C PHE A 29 3.00 -3.98 -5.96
N ASP A 30 1.92 -4.72 -6.13
CA ASP A 30 0.97 -4.58 -7.25
C ASP A 30 -0.40 -4.22 -6.67
N ILE A 31 -0.85 -3.00 -6.94
CA ILE A 31 -2.13 -2.48 -6.48
C ILE A 31 -3.06 -2.35 -7.68
N ARG A 32 -4.28 -2.85 -7.54
CA ARG A 32 -5.25 -2.88 -8.63
C ARG A 32 -6.60 -2.36 -8.18
N ARG A 33 -7.33 -1.73 -9.11
CA ARG A 33 -8.75 -1.38 -8.94
C ARG A 33 -9.57 -2.02 -10.06
N SER A 34 -10.62 -2.74 -9.69
CA SER A 34 -11.58 -3.31 -10.64
C SER A 34 -12.52 -2.24 -11.20
N GLU A 35 -13.20 -2.56 -12.30
CA GLU A 35 -14.25 -1.70 -12.87
C GLU A 35 -15.38 -1.44 -11.86
N ASP A 36 -15.70 -2.44 -11.03
CA ASP A 36 -16.74 -2.37 -9.99
C ASP A 36 -16.29 -1.64 -8.70
N GLY A 37 -15.02 -1.26 -8.60
CA GLY A 37 -14.48 -0.54 -7.44
C GLY A 37 -13.82 -1.39 -6.36
N ASP A 38 -13.66 -2.71 -6.57
CA ASP A 38 -12.82 -3.52 -5.67
C ASP A 38 -11.36 -3.06 -5.77
N VAL A 39 -10.67 -2.96 -4.64
CA VAL A 39 -9.25 -2.61 -4.54
C VAL A 39 -8.47 -3.82 -4.04
N TYR A 40 -7.37 -4.14 -4.72
CA TYR A 40 -6.50 -5.26 -4.39
C TYR A 40 -5.08 -4.77 -4.17
N TRP A 41 -4.43 -5.24 -3.11
CA TRP A 41 -3.01 -5.06 -2.85
C TRP A 41 -2.35 -6.43 -2.82
N ASN A 42 -1.43 -6.69 -3.73
CA ASN A 42 -0.69 -7.94 -3.82
C ASN A 42 0.76 -7.74 -3.38
N PHE A 43 1.24 -8.63 -2.53
CA PHE A 43 2.63 -8.70 -2.12
C PHE A 43 3.40 -9.57 -3.10
N LEU A 44 4.54 -9.06 -3.58
CA LEU A 44 5.40 -9.80 -4.52
C LEU A 44 6.49 -10.59 -3.80
N ALA A 45 6.74 -10.27 -2.53
CA ALA A 45 7.62 -11.05 -1.67
C ALA A 45 7.08 -12.47 -1.52
N ARG A 46 7.88 -13.45 -1.96
CA ARG A 46 7.59 -14.90 -1.90
C ARG A 46 6.22 -15.24 -2.52
N PRO A 47 6.12 -15.31 -3.87
CA PRO A 47 4.86 -15.58 -4.57
C PRO A 47 4.13 -16.84 -4.11
N CYS A 48 4.84 -17.84 -3.56
CA CYS A 48 4.25 -19.04 -2.96
C CYS A 48 3.31 -18.74 -1.78
N PHE A 49 3.45 -17.60 -1.11
CA PHE A 49 2.57 -17.18 -0.02
C PHE A 49 1.27 -16.56 -0.54
N MET A 50 1.22 -16.12 -1.81
CA MET A 50 0.02 -15.53 -2.41
C MET A 50 -0.63 -14.46 -1.52
N SER A 51 0.20 -13.70 -0.80
CA SER A 51 -0.28 -12.76 0.21
C SER A 51 -0.93 -11.56 -0.47
N HIS A 52 -2.15 -11.25 -0.08
CA HIS A 52 -2.88 -10.11 -0.63
C HIS A 52 -3.92 -9.57 0.36
N THR A 53 -4.26 -8.31 0.15
CA THR A 53 -5.40 -7.64 0.78
C THR A 53 -6.40 -7.26 -0.28
N SER A 54 -7.69 -7.43 -0.01
CA SER A 54 -8.77 -6.92 -0.85
C SER A 54 -9.73 -6.07 -0.05
N TYR A 55 -10.19 -4.98 -0.66
CA TYR A 55 -11.28 -4.13 -0.20
C TYR A 55 -12.34 -4.16 -1.28
N HIS A 56 -13.46 -4.83 -1.01
CA HIS A 56 -14.51 -5.04 -2.01
C HIS A 56 -15.47 -3.85 -2.07
N GLN A 57 -16.15 -3.70 -3.21
CA GLN A 57 -17.24 -2.74 -3.41
C GLN A 57 -18.33 -2.85 -2.33
N SER A 58 -18.56 -4.06 -1.80
CA SER A 58 -19.49 -4.28 -0.68
C SER A 58 -19.01 -3.72 0.67
N GLY A 59 -17.79 -3.18 0.75
CA GLY A 59 -17.12 -2.74 1.97
C GLY A 59 -16.44 -3.86 2.77
N GLN A 60 -16.55 -5.11 2.33
CA GLN A 60 -15.82 -6.21 2.96
C GLN A 60 -14.33 -6.13 2.68
N THR A 61 -13.50 -6.29 3.72
CA THR A 61 -12.05 -6.37 3.58
C THR A 61 -11.50 -7.73 4.01
N HIS A 62 -10.59 -8.28 3.22
CA HIS A 62 -9.88 -9.53 3.53
C HIS A 62 -8.37 -9.34 3.48
N HIS A 63 -7.69 -10.08 4.34
CA HIS A 63 -6.24 -10.27 4.28
C HIS A 63 -5.98 -11.77 4.22
N LYS A 64 -5.27 -12.22 3.19
CA LYS A 64 -4.98 -13.64 2.97
C LYS A 64 -3.49 -13.87 2.79
N SER A 65 -3.04 -15.04 3.24
CA SER A 65 -1.70 -15.60 2.99
C SER A 65 -1.82 -17.11 2.98
N LEU A 66 -0.99 -17.80 2.19
CA LEU A 66 -1.04 -19.25 1.97
C LEU A 66 -2.45 -19.75 1.60
N ARG A 67 -3.21 -18.93 0.86
CA ARG A 67 -4.64 -19.15 0.50
C ARG A 67 -5.61 -19.20 1.69
N GLN A 68 -5.14 -18.88 2.90
CA GLN A 68 -5.93 -18.81 4.11
C GLN A 68 -6.22 -17.37 4.50
N ARG A 69 -7.36 -17.14 5.17
CA ARG A 69 -7.66 -15.83 5.76
C ARG A 69 -6.80 -15.65 7.01
N MET A 70 -6.05 -14.56 7.07
CA MET A 70 -5.17 -14.25 8.20
C MET A 70 -5.92 -13.56 9.35
N PHE A 71 -6.96 -12.80 9.01
CA PHE A 71 -7.79 -12.07 9.96
C PHE A 71 -9.27 -12.28 9.65
N PRO A 72 -10.16 -12.07 10.64
CA PRO A 72 -11.60 -11.98 10.39
C PRO A 72 -11.90 -10.94 9.31
N THR A 73 -12.89 -11.23 8.46
CA THR A 73 -13.43 -10.24 7.53
C THR A 73 -13.92 -9.04 8.32
N ARG A 74 -13.51 -7.84 7.91
CA ARG A 74 -14.05 -6.60 8.47
C ARG A 74 -15.02 -5.98 7.47
N GLN A 75 -16.04 -5.31 8.00
CA GLN A 75 -16.95 -4.49 7.22
C GLN A 75 -16.53 -3.04 7.38
N LYS A 76 -16.30 -2.37 6.26
CA LYS A 76 -16.00 -0.95 6.15
C LYS A 76 -17.04 -0.27 5.25
N GLN A 77 -16.86 1.04 4.97
CA GLN A 77 -17.70 1.75 4.02
C GLN A 77 -17.66 1.10 2.63
N GLN A 78 -18.67 1.36 1.79
CA GLN A 78 -18.59 0.96 0.40
C GLN A 78 -17.72 1.99 -0.34
N PRO A 79 -16.73 1.58 -1.16
CA PRO A 79 -15.87 2.50 -1.90
C PRO A 79 -16.59 2.97 -3.17
N ASP A 80 -17.75 3.61 -2.98
CA ASP A 80 -18.62 4.13 -4.02
C ASP A 80 -18.85 5.65 -3.85
N ALA A 81 -19.82 6.20 -4.59
CA ALA A 81 -20.13 7.63 -4.55
C ALA A 81 -20.64 8.13 -3.18
N THR A 82 -20.96 7.25 -2.24
CA THR A 82 -21.40 7.58 -0.88
C THR A 82 -20.27 7.57 0.14
N PHE A 83 -19.06 7.16 -0.25
CA PHE A 83 -17.88 7.11 0.62
C PHE A 83 -17.53 8.50 1.16
N GLN A 84 -17.36 8.61 2.48
CA GLN A 84 -16.99 9.86 3.14
C GLN A 84 -15.70 9.72 3.95
N GLY A 85 -14.91 10.80 3.96
CA GLY A 85 -13.66 10.87 4.71
C GLY A 85 -12.55 10.03 4.09
N THR A 86 -11.83 9.27 4.92
CA THR A 86 -10.69 8.45 4.50
C THR A 86 -10.71 7.11 5.24
N GLU A 87 -10.28 6.04 4.57
CA GLU A 87 -10.05 4.74 5.19
C GLU A 87 -8.77 4.09 4.65
N THR A 88 -7.95 3.58 5.55
CA THR A 88 -6.76 2.80 5.19
C THR A 88 -7.16 1.42 4.72
N VAL A 89 -6.72 1.02 3.52
CA VAL A 89 -6.82 -0.37 3.02
C VAL A 89 -5.82 -1.23 3.78
N LEU A 90 -4.55 -0.84 3.76
CA LEU A 90 -3.45 -1.52 4.41
C LEU A 90 -2.27 -0.56 4.59
N THR A 91 -1.47 -0.81 5.61
CA THR A 91 -0.14 -0.23 5.78
C THR A 91 0.87 -1.37 5.91
N SER A 92 2.02 -1.26 5.23
CA SER A 92 3.10 -2.22 5.28
C SER A 92 4.46 -1.52 5.18
N SER A 93 5.49 -2.10 5.78
CA SER A 93 6.85 -1.55 5.70
C SER A 93 7.51 -1.85 4.35
N ILE A 94 8.32 -0.91 3.88
CA ILE A 94 9.33 -1.11 2.83
C ILE A 94 10.68 -0.72 3.43
N ARG A 95 11.62 -1.66 3.46
CA ARG A 95 12.98 -1.47 3.95
C ARG A 95 13.98 -1.42 2.79
N ALA A 96 15.10 -0.73 3.02
CA ALA A 96 16.24 -0.82 2.12
C ALA A 96 16.63 -2.30 1.91
N GLY A 97 16.86 -2.70 0.67
CA GLY A 97 17.16 -4.07 0.28
C GLY A 97 15.95 -4.97 0.04
N ASP A 98 14.73 -4.62 0.47
CA ASP A 98 13.54 -5.45 0.24
C ASP A 98 13.30 -5.69 -1.25
N ALA A 99 13.41 -4.63 -2.06
CA ALA A 99 13.16 -4.72 -3.49
C ALA A 99 14.18 -5.61 -4.21
N ARG A 100 15.46 -5.54 -3.78
CA ARG A 100 16.50 -6.47 -4.24
C ARG A 100 16.22 -7.91 -3.82
N ALA A 101 15.73 -8.13 -2.60
CA ALA A 101 15.39 -9.47 -2.10
C ALA A 101 14.17 -10.07 -2.83
N ILE A 102 13.19 -9.25 -3.19
CA ILE A 102 12.05 -9.66 -4.03
C ILE A 102 12.52 -9.98 -5.45
N ASN A 103 13.47 -9.20 -5.97
CA ASN A 103 14.09 -9.36 -7.30
C ASN A 103 13.06 -9.46 -8.44
N GLN A 104 11.97 -8.69 -8.35
CA GLN A 104 10.95 -8.61 -9.39
C GLN A 104 11.17 -7.34 -10.21
N PRO A 105 11.62 -7.41 -11.47
CA PRO A 105 11.70 -6.24 -12.33
C PRO A 105 10.32 -5.59 -12.50
N CYS A 106 10.28 -4.27 -12.42
CA CYS A 106 9.08 -3.50 -12.77
C CYS A 106 9.16 -3.11 -14.26
N ASN A 107 8.13 -3.46 -15.01
CA ASN A 107 7.91 -2.95 -16.37
C ASN A 107 6.84 -1.84 -16.32
N PRO A 108 7.21 -0.55 -16.38
CA PRO A 108 6.25 0.55 -16.23
C PRO A 108 5.10 0.52 -17.26
N GLY A 109 5.33 -0.04 -18.45
CA GLY A 109 4.31 -0.13 -19.51
C GLY A 109 3.13 -1.06 -19.20
N GLU A 110 3.23 -1.89 -18.16
CA GLU A 110 2.14 -2.77 -17.71
C GLU A 110 1.18 -2.11 -16.71
N PHE A 111 1.52 -0.89 -16.26
CA PHE A 111 0.81 -0.19 -15.21
C PHE A 111 0.22 1.11 -15.73
N THR A 112 -0.95 1.47 -15.20
CA THR A 112 -1.54 2.81 -15.34
C THR A 112 -0.59 3.86 -14.78
N ALA A 113 0.07 3.57 -13.66
CA ALA A 113 1.09 4.43 -13.09
C ALA A 113 2.05 3.65 -12.19
N VAL A 114 3.26 4.19 -12.04
CA VAL A 114 4.29 3.70 -11.11
C VAL A 114 4.57 4.78 -10.08
N MET A 115 4.50 4.44 -8.79
CA MET A 115 5.12 5.22 -7.74
C MET A 115 6.54 4.71 -7.54
N GLU A 116 7.48 5.44 -8.12
CA GLU A 116 8.91 5.15 -7.97
C GLU A 116 9.43 5.77 -6.68
N ILE A 117 10.08 4.95 -5.86
CA ILE A 117 10.69 5.29 -4.58
C ILE A 117 12.20 5.12 -4.73
N ALA A 118 13.00 6.13 -4.36
CA ALA A 118 14.45 5.98 -4.32
C ALA A 118 14.86 5.07 -3.15
N GLU A 119 15.77 4.11 -3.36
CA GLU A 119 16.30 3.25 -2.30
C GLU A 119 16.88 4.08 -1.14
N SER A 120 17.56 5.20 -1.43
CA SER A 120 18.12 6.10 -0.42
C SER A 120 17.07 6.72 0.50
N SER A 121 15.81 6.83 0.07
CA SER A 121 14.71 7.32 0.91
C SER A 121 14.29 6.30 1.98
N LEU A 122 14.69 5.03 1.83
CA LEU A 122 14.37 3.94 2.74
C LEU A 122 15.42 3.74 3.84
N GLU A 123 16.51 4.52 3.83
CA GLU A 123 17.58 4.43 4.82
C GLU A 123 17.17 5.01 6.19
N GLY A 124 17.71 4.43 7.27
CA GLY A 124 17.77 5.05 8.59
C GLY A 124 16.67 4.73 9.60
N ASP A 125 15.79 3.77 9.33
CA ASP A 125 14.74 3.35 10.29
C ASP A 125 14.82 1.84 10.54
N GLU A 126 14.94 1.42 11.81
CA GLU A 126 14.91 0.02 12.24
C GLU A 126 13.63 -0.69 11.77
N PHE A 127 12.52 0.04 11.71
CA PHE A 127 11.24 -0.47 11.28
C PHE A 127 10.99 -0.30 9.77
N GLY A 128 11.83 0.47 9.09
CA GLY A 128 11.69 0.84 7.68
C GLY A 128 10.61 1.89 7.45
N CYS A 129 10.57 2.43 6.23
CA CYS A 129 9.52 3.35 5.84
C CYS A 129 8.18 2.62 5.76
N GLN A 130 7.12 3.26 6.21
CA GLN A 130 5.77 2.76 6.11
C GLN A 130 5.16 3.20 4.78
N PHE A 131 4.54 2.27 4.08
CA PHE A 131 3.76 2.54 2.90
C PHE A 131 2.30 2.21 3.18
N SER A 132 1.42 3.17 2.92
CA SER A 132 -0.02 3.03 3.13
C SER A 132 -0.80 3.29 1.85
N LEU A 133 -1.87 2.51 1.68
CA LEU A 133 -2.90 2.72 0.68
C LEU A 133 -4.18 3.12 1.38
N GLU A 134 -4.70 4.27 1.01
CA GLU A 134 -5.95 4.81 1.54
C GLU A 134 -6.96 4.99 0.41
N ILE A 135 -8.24 4.81 0.76
CA ILE A 135 -9.38 5.24 -0.03
C ILE A 135 -9.87 6.54 0.58
N THR A 136 -10.01 7.59 -0.22
CA THR A 136 -10.37 8.93 0.28
C THR A 136 -11.46 9.56 -0.57
N GLU A 137 -12.37 10.26 0.07
CA GLU A 137 -13.32 11.15 -0.59
C GLU A 137 -12.57 12.23 -1.39
N PRO A 138 -13.06 12.63 -2.58
CA PRO A 138 -12.47 13.72 -3.34
C PRO A 138 -12.30 15.00 -2.50
N GLY A 139 -11.12 15.60 -2.55
CA GLY A 139 -10.79 16.81 -1.77
C GLY A 139 -10.40 16.58 -0.31
N VAL A 140 -10.61 15.38 0.24
CA VAL A 140 -10.19 15.03 1.61
C VAL A 140 -8.71 14.65 1.63
N GLN A 141 -8.00 15.05 2.69
CA GLN A 141 -6.58 14.74 2.90
C GLN A 141 -6.37 13.31 3.43
N SER A 142 -5.18 12.78 3.20
CA SER A 142 -4.74 11.50 3.77
C SER A 142 -4.59 11.61 5.29
N PHE A 143 -4.85 10.53 6.04
CA PHE A 143 -4.62 10.53 7.49
C PHE A 143 -3.15 10.85 7.80
N TYR A 144 -2.23 10.24 7.05
CA TYR A 144 -0.79 10.36 7.28
C TYR A 144 -0.24 11.74 6.93
N SER A 145 -0.92 12.50 6.06
CA SER A 145 -0.54 13.91 5.85
C SER A 145 -0.83 14.82 7.05
N THR A 146 -1.65 14.36 7.99
CA THR A 146 -2.06 15.13 9.17
C THR A 146 -1.52 14.57 10.48
N TRP A 147 -0.84 13.42 10.45
CA TRP A 147 -0.37 12.78 11.67
C TRP A 147 0.94 13.40 12.13
N ALA A 148 0.91 14.05 13.30
CA ALA A 148 2.04 14.84 13.82
C ALA A 148 3.37 14.07 13.98
N ASN A 149 3.30 12.75 14.14
CA ASN A 149 4.47 11.89 14.34
C ASN A 149 4.82 11.10 13.08
N SER A 150 4.50 11.64 11.90
CA SER A 150 4.95 11.06 10.63
C SER A 150 5.57 12.10 9.71
N GLU A 151 6.67 11.71 9.07
CA GLU A 151 7.28 12.45 7.97
C GLU A 151 6.85 11.81 6.66
N VAL A 152 6.00 12.50 5.89
CA VAL A 152 5.63 12.05 4.54
C VAL A 152 6.81 12.26 3.60
N ILE A 153 7.37 11.16 3.10
CA ILE A 153 8.48 11.17 2.14
C ILE A 153 7.93 11.40 0.73
N GLN A 154 6.87 10.67 0.38
CA GLN A 154 6.28 10.73 -0.96
C GLN A 154 4.80 10.38 -0.88
N GLN A 155 3.98 11.11 -1.61
CA GLN A 155 2.56 10.82 -1.73
C GLN A 155 2.14 10.91 -3.20
N ARG A 156 1.26 10.00 -3.61
CA ARG A 156 0.60 10.02 -4.92
C ARG A 156 -0.89 9.82 -4.75
N ARG A 157 -1.68 10.51 -5.56
CA ARG A 157 -3.14 10.37 -5.61
C ARG A 157 -3.57 9.90 -7.00
N SER A 158 -4.54 9.00 -7.05
CA SER A 158 -5.24 8.59 -8.26
C SER A 158 -6.67 9.11 -8.20
N GLU A 159 -6.98 10.03 -9.10
CA GLU A 159 -8.28 10.72 -9.19
C GLU A 159 -9.16 10.17 -10.33
N GLU A 160 -8.68 9.13 -11.02
CA GLU A 160 -9.36 8.48 -12.15
C GLU A 160 -10.78 8.00 -11.81
N HIS A 161 -11.04 7.64 -10.55
CA HIS A 161 -12.34 7.15 -10.07
C HIS A 161 -12.57 7.59 -8.62
N SER A 162 -13.80 7.97 -8.26
CA SER A 162 -14.21 8.25 -6.89
C SER A 162 -14.67 6.97 -6.15
N PRO A 163 -14.33 6.77 -4.87
CA PRO A 163 -13.38 7.55 -4.06
C PRO A 163 -11.94 7.37 -4.54
N HIS A 164 -11.09 8.39 -4.34
CA HIS A 164 -9.70 8.40 -4.83
C HIS A 164 -8.84 7.39 -4.06
N LEU A 165 -7.79 6.90 -4.72
CA LEU A 165 -6.73 6.14 -4.03
C LEU A 165 -5.57 7.07 -3.69
N VAL A 166 -5.06 6.98 -2.46
CA VAL A 166 -3.86 7.70 -2.02
C VAL A 166 -2.81 6.70 -1.57
N PHE A 167 -1.62 6.86 -2.13
CA PHE A 167 -0.44 6.07 -1.84
C PHE A 167 0.52 6.96 -1.04
N THR A 168 0.84 6.60 0.19
CA THR A 168 1.67 7.43 1.07
C THR A 168 2.84 6.61 1.59
N LEU A 169 4.06 7.03 1.27
CA LEU A 169 5.30 6.58 1.89
C LEU A 169 5.68 7.58 2.98
N TYR A 170 5.87 7.11 4.20
CA TYR A 170 6.19 7.96 5.35
C TYR A 170 7.10 7.24 6.35
N LYS A 171 7.84 8.00 7.15
CA LYS A 171 8.52 7.50 8.35
C LYS A 171 7.64 7.76 9.56
N ALA A 172 7.48 6.77 10.41
CA ALA A 172 6.84 6.96 11.71
C ALA A 172 7.91 7.39 12.70
N HIS A 173 7.78 8.56 13.32
CA HIS A 173 8.64 8.92 14.43
C HIS A 173 8.24 8.09 15.65
N GLU A 174 9.22 7.47 16.31
CA GLU A 174 8.98 6.94 17.64
C GLU A 174 8.44 8.07 18.52
N ASN A 175 7.35 7.79 19.23
CA ASN A 175 7.03 8.56 20.42
C ASN A 175 8.25 8.40 21.34
N ARG A 176 9.13 9.41 21.40
CA ARG A 176 10.00 9.57 22.57
C ARG A 176 9.06 9.86 23.74
N ALA A 177 8.49 8.79 24.30
CA ALA A 177 7.79 8.85 25.56
C ALA A 177 8.75 9.55 26.52
N HIS A 178 8.23 10.56 27.22
CA HIS A 178 8.95 11.27 28.26
C HIS A 178 9.75 10.27 29.10
N SER A 179 11.06 10.49 29.16
CA SER A 179 11.90 9.96 30.20
C SER A 179 11.25 10.32 31.53
N THR A 180 10.49 9.40 32.11
CA THR A 180 10.16 9.43 33.53
C THR A 180 11.40 8.92 34.23
N GLU A 181 12.40 9.80 34.38
CA GLU A 181 13.35 9.61 35.46
C GLU A 181 12.54 9.61 36.77
N PRO A 182 12.66 8.57 37.61
CA PRO A 182 11.99 8.57 38.89
C PRO A 182 12.58 9.72 39.75
N PRO A 183 11.74 10.46 40.50
CA PRO A 183 12.26 11.47 41.42
C PRO A 183 13.10 10.81 42.52
N GLU A 184 14.22 11.47 42.83
CA GLU A 184 15.16 11.11 43.91
C GLU A 184 14.50 11.04 45.30
#